data_AF-A0A9P3WG87-F1
#
_entry.id   AF-A0A9P3WG87-F1
#
_cell.length_a   1.000
_cell.length_b   1.000
_cell.length_c   1.000
_cell.angle_alpha   90.00
_cell.angle_beta   90.00
_cell.angle_gamma   90.00
#
_symmetry.space_group_name_H-M   'P 1'
#
loop_
_entity.id
_entity.type
_entity.pdbx_description
1 polymer ?
#
loop_
_entity_poly.entity_id
_entity_poly.type
_entity_poly.pdbx_seq_one_letter_code
_entity_poly.pdbx_strand_id
1 'polypeptide(L)'
;MEKELNGFEIGPVGDLHRDYYLWRAKDIQDKRLFVVFSSRGAGPGNFSFYKTFERLNVNVLHITPSDFSWYQNGLVSLGDDLPTAFKALSERLDSFCLSHHIHEVICLGASMGGYGALVYGALSSRKVNTTLILFGTETVLKLPYSKSAENHFEVLDKFNDIRYLDYSGLDVNMIFGEFDIVDSFCALSMKYDKNFSLYSCACAAHIVPEYLNAQIGIVNFFNEFLSGGRSFIGRGHMATELYPEDIYPLLFDAPFSENYNKAIKRCIEKYPAYGFAWNRLGVYLHQNGKLMASLEALKRSHLIHPAYQNTLEHLKAVRTKLKATMN
;
A
#
# COMPACT_ATOMS: atom_id res chain seq x y z
N MET A 1 25.13 -10.41 -35.45
CA MET A 1 23.91 -10.51 -34.62
C MET A 1 24.23 -11.17 -33.27
N GLU A 2 25.38 -10.81 -32.69
CA GLU A 2 25.94 -11.47 -31.48
C GLU A 2 26.65 -10.44 -30.57
N LYS A 3 26.42 -9.13 -30.79
CA LYS A 3 27.06 -8.03 -30.05
C LYS A 3 26.10 -7.21 -29.18
N GLU A 4 24.80 -7.49 -29.18
CA GLU A 4 23.81 -6.72 -28.40
C GLU A 4 23.44 -7.36 -27.05
N LEU A 5 23.95 -8.55 -26.72
CA LEU A 5 23.69 -9.20 -25.43
C LEU A 5 24.43 -8.56 -24.24
N ASN A 6 25.40 -7.66 -24.49
CA ASN A 6 26.25 -7.08 -23.45
C ASN A 6 25.63 -5.87 -22.71
N GLY A 7 24.39 -5.46 -23.03
CA GLY A 7 23.82 -4.24 -22.46
C GLY A 7 23.41 -4.36 -21.00
N PHE A 8 22.83 -5.49 -20.58
CA PHE A 8 22.12 -5.60 -19.29
C PHE A 8 22.80 -6.59 -18.32
N GLU A 9 24.02 -7.06 -18.63
CA GLU A 9 24.75 -7.99 -17.77
C GLU A 9 25.02 -7.40 -16.38
N ILE A 10 25.34 -6.11 -16.33
CA ILE A 10 25.53 -5.35 -15.10
C ILE A 10 24.28 -4.51 -14.87
N GLY A 11 23.60 -4.77 -13.75
CA GLY A 11 22.39 -4.02 -13.38
C GLY A 11 22.67 -2.58 -12.95
N PRO A 12 21.61 -1.78 -12.67
CA PRO A 12 21.73 -0.37 -12.28
C PRO A 12 22.57 -0.14 -11.01
N VAL A 13 22.68 -1.15 -10.16
CA VAL A 13 23.45 -1.10 -8.91
C VAL A 13 24.76 -1.88 -8.99
N GLY A 14 25.17 -2.35 -10.18
CA GLY A 14 26.41 -3.10 -10.35
C GLY A 14 26.48 -4.36 -9.50
N ASP A 15 27.67 -4.63 -8.94
CA ASP A 15 27.92 -5.74 -8.02
C ASP A 15 27.64 -5.39 -6.54
N LEU A 16 26.83 -4.37 -6.27
CA LEU A 16 26.42 -4.05 -4.89
C LEU A 16 25.71 -5.26 -4.26
N HIS A 17 26.00 -5.48 -2.97
CA HIS A 17 25.65 -6.65 -2.16
C HIS A 17 24.36 -7.37 -2.60
N ARG A 18 24.54 -8.59 -3.13
CA ARG A 18 23.47 -9.42 -3.73
C ARG A 18 22.37 -9.82 -2.74
N ASP A 19 22.63 -9.72 -1.44
CA ASP A 19 21.62 -9.96 -0.41
C ASP A 19 20.61 -8.81 -0.31
N TYR A 20 20.98 -7.60 -0.74
CA TYR A 20 20.14 -6.40 -0.65
C TYR A 20 19.55 -5.98 -2.00
N TYR A 21 20.23 -6.34 -3.08
CA TYR A 21 19.84 -5.97 -4.43
C TYR A 21 19.83 -7.19 -5.35
N LEU A 22 18.70 -7.39 -6.04
CA LEU A 22 18.56 -8.45 -7.04
C LEU A 22 18.15 -7.86 -8.37
N TRP A 23 19.11 -7.81 -9.29
CA TRP A 23 18.90 -7.46 -10.69
C TRP A 23 18.52 -8.70 -11.51
N ARG A 24 17.49 -8.57 -12.34
CA ARG A 24 17.10 -9.57 -13.34
C ARG A 24 16.73 -8.86 -14.64
N ALA A 25 17.60 -8.98 -15.64
CA ALA A 25 17.31 -8.61 -17.02
C ALA A 25 16.60 -9.77 -17.72
N LYS A 26 15.36 -9.56 -18.16
CA LYS A 26 14.58 -10.61 -18.84
C LYS A 26 14.12 -10.23 -20.24
N ASP A 27 14.00 -8.94 -20.53
CA ASP A 27 13.62 -8.45 -21.86
C ASP A 27 14.35 -7.14 -22.17
N ILE A 28 15.46 -7.21 -22.92
CA ILE A 28 16.27 -6.03 -23.27
C ILE A 28 15.54 -5.04 -24.21
N GLN A 29 14.45 -5.48 -24.84
CA GLN A 29 13.63 -4.63 -25.69
C GLN A 29 12.58 -3.87 -24.88
N ASP A 30 12.21 -4.36 -23.69
CA ASP A 30 11.33 -3.63 -22.78
C ASP A 30 12.03 -2.35 -22.29
N LYS A 31 11.46 -1.20 -22.66
CA LYS A 31 11.99 0.13 -22.32
C LYS A 31 11.53 0.60 -20.93
N ARG A 32 11.05 -0.33 -20.11
CA ARG A 32 10.66 -0.10 -18.72
C ARG A 32 11.62 -0.81 -17.77
N LEU A 33 11.86 -0.18 -16.63
CA LEU A 33 12.59 -0.76 -15.50
C LEU A 33 11.67 -0.83 -14.29
N PHE A 34 11.45 -2.03 -13.77
CA PHE A 34 10.72 -2.20 -12.52
C PHE A 34 11.68 -2.11 -11.32
N VAL A 35 11.30 -1.34 -10.30
CA VAL A 35 12.04 -1.23 -9.04
C VAL A 35 11.11 -1.63 -7.91
N VAL A 36 11.38 -2.77 -7.28
CA VAL A 36 10.49 -3.36 -6.26
C VAL A 36 11.12 -3.20 -4.88
N PHE A 37 10.50 -2.39 -4.04
CA PHE A 37 10.88 -2.18 -2.65
C PHE A 37 10.19 -3.22 -1.76
N SER A 38 10.98 -3.97 -1.00
CA SER A 38 10.50 -5.02 -0.12
C SER A 38 9.67 -4.50 1.07
N SER A 39 8.66 -5.28 1.43
CA SER A 39 7.84 -5.08 2.62
C SER A 39 8.52 -5.60 3.89
N ARG A 40 7.96 -5.28 5.06
CA ARG A 40 8.40 -5.85 6.33
C ARG A 40 8.31 -7.38 6.29
N GLY A 41 9.37 -8.05 6.76
CA GLY A 41 9.50 -9.51 6.72
C GLY A 41 10.37 -10.06 5.59
N ALA A 42 10.65 -9.25 4.55
CA ALA A 42 11.69 -9.54 3.58
C ALA A 42 13.00 -8.87 4.03
N GLY A 43 13.91 -9.68 4.58
CA GLY A 43 15.27 -9.25 4.96
C GLY A 43 16.31 -9.64 3.90
N PRO A 44 17.62 -9.60 4.25
CA PRO A 44 18.70 -9.97 3.35
C PRO A 44 18.44 -11.32 2.65
N GLY A 45 18.61 -11.37 1.33
CA GLY A 45 18.40 -12.54 0.47
C GLY A 45 16.93 -12.82 0.13
N ASN A 46 15.97 -12.09 0.70
CA ASN A 46 14.55 -12.26 0.47
C ASN A 46 13.95 -11.00 -0.17
N PHE A 47 13.17 -11.18 -1.24
CA PHE A 47 12.65 -10.07 -2.04
C PHE A 47 11.14 -10.16 -2.20
N SER A 48 10.41 -9.09 -1.88
CA SER A 48 8.97 -9.04 -2.12
C SER A 48 8.64 -9.16 -3.60
N PHE A 49 7.51 -9.79 -3.91
CA PHE A 49 7.04 -10.06 -5.27
C PHE A 49 7.99 -10.89 -6.15
N TYR A 50 8.99 -11.59 -5.59
CA TYR A 50 9.98 -12.36 -6.35
C TYR A 50 9.36 -13.26 -7.45
N LYS A 51 8.40 -14.11 -7.06
CA LYS A 51 7.71 -15.07 -7.96
C LYS A 51 6.80 -14.38 -8.98
N THR A 52 6.20 -13.24 -8.59
CA THR A 52 5.36 -12.44 -9.49
C THR A 52 6.19 -11.89 -10.65
N PHE A 53 7.31 -11.24 -10.34
CA PHE A 53 8.20 -10.67 -11.35
C PHE A 53 9.02 -11.72 -12.11
N GLU A 54 9.20 -12.91 -11.53
CA GLU A 54 9.72 -14.05 -12.29
C GLU A 54 8.78 -14.42 -13.45
N ARG A 55 7.46 -14.34 -13.24
CA ARG A 55 6.43 -14.66 -14.23
C ARG A 55 6.11 -13.53 -15.22
N LEU A 56 6.25 -12.26 -14.80
CA LEU A 56 5.99 -11.11 -15.68
C LEU A 56 7.01 -10.96 -16.82
N ASN A 57 8.19 -11.60 -16.70
CA ASN A 57 9.25 -11.59 -17.72
C ASN A 57 9.73 -10.17 -18.12
N VAL A 58 9.91 -9.29 -17.12
CA VAL A 58 10.34 -7.89 -17.29
C VAL A 58 11.71 -7.64 -16.67
N ASN A 59 12.32 -6.49 -16.99
CA ASN A 59 13.54 -6.02 -16.33
C ASN A 59 13.21 -5.51 -14.93
N VAL A 60 13.81 -6.10 -13.89
CA VAL A 60 13.48 -5.77 -12.51
C VAL A 60 14.72 -5.69 -11.62
N LEU A 61 14.78 -4.62 -10.82
CA LEU A 61 15.62 -4.51 -9.64
C LEU A 61 14.74 -4.68 -8.40
N HIS A 62 14.98 -5.73 -7.61
CA HIS A 62 14.44 -5.80 -6.26
C HIS A 62 15.42 -5.18 -5.27
N ILE A 63 14.88 -4.46 -4.30
CA ILE A 63 15.61 -3.81 -3.21
C ILE A 63 15.01 -4.30 -1.91
N THR A 64 15.85 -4.86 -1.04
CA THR A 64 15.46 -5.27 0.31
C THR A 64 16.29 -4.55 1.35
N PRO A 65 15.66 -4.00 2.41
CA PRO A 65 16.39 -3.25 3.43
C PRO A 65 17.15 -4.19 4.39
N SER A 66 18.10 -3.63 5.13
CA SER A 66 18.84 -4.32 6.19
C SER A 66 18.06 -4.44 7.50
N ASP A 67 17.04 -3.62 7.68
CA ASP A 67 16.19 -3.63 8.86
C ASP A 67 14.74 -3.27 8.50
N PHE A 68 13.91 -3.16 9.54
CA PHE A 68 12.50 -2.78 9.40
C PHE A 68 12.22 -1.37 9.93
N SER A 69 13.20 -0.46 9.74
CA SER A 69 13.11 0.96 10.09
C SER A 69 12.26 1.76 9.10
N TRP A 70 11.51 1.12 8.20
CA TRP A 70 10.80 1.83 7.13
C TRP A 70 11.73 2.67 6.26
N TYR A 71 12.87 2.09 5.91
CA TYR A 71 13.93 2.70 5.10
C TYR A 71 14.60 3.94 5.73
N GLN A 72 14.28 4.29 6.98
CA GLN A 72 14.85 5.47 7.67
C GLN A 72 16.38 5.39 7.80
N ASN A 73 16.90 4.19 8.05
CA ASN A 73 18.34 3.93 8.16
C ASN A 73 19.06 3.76 6.81
N GLY A 74 18.41 4.16 5.72
CA GLY A 74 19.00 4.13 4.38
C GLY A 74 19.01 2.76 3.71
N LEU A 75 20.00 2.55 2.85
CA LEU A 75 20.15 1.35 2.02
C LEU A 75 21.64 0.97 1.98
N VAL A 76 21.93 -0.32 2.21
CA VAL A 76 23.29 -0.84 2.29
C VAL A 76 24.12 -0.41 1.07
N SER A 77 25.26 0.22 1.30
CA SER A 77 26.19 0.76 0.28
C SER A 77 25.68 1.94 -0.56
N LEU A 78 24.50 2.48 -0.28
CA LEU A 78 23.98 3.69 -0.93
C LEU A 78 23.81 4.85 0.06
N GLY A 79 23.75 4.57 1.36
CA GLY A 79 23.78 5.59 2.42
C GLY A 79 23.21 5.03 3.72
N ASP A 80 23.63 5.63 4.84
CA ASP A 80 23.21 5.22 6.19
C ASP A 80 21.99 6.00 6.70
N ASP A 81 21.37 6.80 5.83
CA ASP A 81 20.14 7.54 6.06
C ASP A 81 19.27 7.57 4.79
N LEU A 82 17.96 7.71 4.98
CA LEU A 82 16.97 7.72 3.91
C LEU A 82 17.26 8.76 2.80
N PRO A 83 17.45 10.07 3.08
CA PRO A 83 17.77 11.04 2.03
C PRO A 83 18.99 10.67 1.18
N THR A 84 20.10 10.33 1.83
CA THR A 84 21.36 10.01 1.16
C THR A 84 21.21 8.76 0.29
N ALA A 85 20.63 7.70 0.85
CA ALA A 85 20.44 6.43 0.16
C ALA A 85 19.57 6.57 -1.09
N PHE A 86 18.46 7.30 -1.00
CA PHE A 86 17.51 7.42 -2.11
C PHE A 86 18.01 8.36 -3.21
N LYS A 87 18.80 9.40 -2.86
CA LYS A 87 19.49 10.22 -3.84
C LYS A 87 20.54 9.40 -4.61
N ALA A 88 21.37 8.63 -3.91
CA ALA A 88 22.37 7.77 -4.53
C ALA A 88 21.73 6.69 -5.43
N LEU A 89 20.59 6.12 -4.99
CA LEU A 89 19.81 5.20 -5.80
C LEU A 89 19.27 5.87 -7.07
N SER A 90 18.72 7.08 -6.97
CA SER A 90 18.23 7.83 -8.14
C SER A 90 19.34 8.08 -9.15
N GLU A 91 20.51 8.54 -8.71
CA GLU A 91 21.64 8.81 -9.61
C GLU A 91 22.10 7.58 -10.39
N ARG A 92 22.09 6.41 -9.73
CA ARG A 92 22.41 5.12 -10.36
C ARG A 92 21.35 4.68 -11.35
N LEU A 93 20.07 4.75 -10.98
CA LEU A 93 18.97 4.38 -11.86
C LEU A 93 18.89 5.30 -13.07
N ASP A 94 19.07 6.61 -12.90
CA ASP A 94 19.11 7.57 -14.00
C ASP A 94 20.24 7.26 -14.99
N SER A 95 21.44 7.02 -14.48
CA SER A 95 22.61 6.71 -15.31
C SER A 95 22.40 5.43 -16.12
N PHE A 96 21.85 4.39 -15.48
CA PHE A 96 21.49 3.15 -16.15
C PHE A 96 20.42 3.38 -17.22
N CYS A 97 19.32 4.03 -16.86
CA CYS A 97 18.21 4.22 -17.79
C CYS A 97 18.61 5.04 -19.02
N LEU A 98 19.40 6.10 -18.85
CA LEU A 98 19.90 6.92 -19.96
C LEU A 98 20.83 6.13 -20.88
N SER A 99 21.76 5.35 -20.30
CA SER A 99 22.72 4.55 -21.08
C SER A 99 22.04 3.44 -21.87
N HIS A 100 20.93 2.91 -21.34
CA HIS A 100 20.21 1.76 -21.89
C HIS A 100 18.90 2.12 -22.60
N HIS A 101 18.62 3.42 -22.76
CA HIS A 101 17.43 3.92 -23.44
C HIS A 101 16.13 3.40 -22.79
N ILE A 102 16.12 3.28 -21.47
CA ILE A 102 14.92 3.00 -20.68
C ILE A 102 14.16 4.31 -20.50
N HIS A 103 12.89 4.30 -20.87
CA HIS A 103 12.05 5.50 -20.91
C HIS A 103 11.13 5.63 -19.70
N GLU A 104 10.92 4.55 -18.96
CA GLU A 104 10.05 4.54 -17.79
C GLU A 104 10.65 3.70 -16.66
N VAL A 105 10.58 4.23 -15.44
CA VAL A 105 10.82 3.51 -14.20
C VAL A 105 9.48 3.28 -13.51
N ILE A 106 9.19 2.04 -13.17
CA ILE A 106 7.97 1.65 -12.45
C ILE A 106 8.37 1.17 -11.06
N CYS A 107 8.19 2.03 -10.08
CA CYS A 107 8.47 1.71 -8.69
C CYS A 107 7.26 1.08 -8.03
N LEU A 108 7.51 0.06 -7.22
CA LEU A 108 6.49 -0.76 -6.62
C LEU A 108 6.81 -1.11 -5.19
N GLY A 109 5.78 -1.14 -4.34
CA GLY A 109 5.91 -1.69 -3.01
C GLY A 109 4.57 -1.87 -2.30
N ALA A 110 4.57 -2.75 -1.30
CA ALA A 110 3.43 -2.94 -0.40
C ALA A 110 3.83 -2.61 1.03
N SER A 111 2.92 -2.02 1.82
CA SER A 111 3.16 -1.65 3.22
C SER A 111 4.44 -0.81 3.34
N MET A 112 5.41 -1.24 4.15
CA MET A 112 6.74 -0.63 4.26
C MET A 112 7.44 -0.41 2.90
N GLY A 113 7.33 -1.36 1.97
CA GLY A 113 7.92 -1.22 0.64
C GLY A 113 7.23 -0.12 -0.18
N GLY A 114 5.93 0.06 0.01
CA GLY A 114 5.19 1.14 -0.64
C GLY A 114 5.63 2.51 -0.13
N TYR A 115 5.93 2.62 1.17
CA TYR A 115 6.55 3.82 1.74
C TYR A 115 7.91 4.10 1.08
N GLY A 116 8.78 3.09 0.95
CA GLY A 116 10.06 3.22 0.25
C GLY A 116 9.88 3.69 -1.20
N ALA A 117 8.99 3.06 -1.96
CA ALA A 117 8.72 3.46 -3.35
C ALA A 117 8.19 4.90 -3.46
N LEU A 118 7.33 5.34 -2.54
CA LEU A 118 6.78 6.69 -2.52
C LEU A 118 7.83 7.76 -2.20
N VAL A 119 8.66 7.49 -1.19
CA VAL A 119 9.80 8.34 -0.83
C VAL A 119 10.82 8.41 -1.97
N TYR A 120 11.11 7.29 -2.63
CA TYR A 120 11.96 7.28 -3.83
C TYR A 120 11.42 8.21 -4.90
N GLY A 121 10.13 8.07 -5.26
CA GLY A 121 9.52 8.94 -6.26
C GLY A 121 9.70 10.42 -5.91
N ALA A 122 9.44 10.79 -4.65
CA ALA A 122 9.57 12.16 -4.16
C ALA A 122 11.01 12.71 -4.20
N LEU A 123 12.01 11.88 -3.91
CA LEU A 123 13.42 12.28 -3.86
C LEU A 123 14.18 12.06 -5.18
N SER A 124 13.58 11.36 -6.13
CA SER A 124 14.20 11.06 -7.42
C SER A 124 14.41 12.34 -8.25
N SER A 125 15.40 12.31 -9.15
CA SER A 125 15.73 13.45 -10.01
C SER A 125 14.71 13.69 -11.13
N ARG A 126 13.79 12.74 -11.37
CA ARG A 126 12.77 12.74 -12.43
C ARG A 126 13.32 12.88 -13.85
N LYS A 127 14.56 12.46 -14.11
CA LYS A 127 15.14 12.42 -15.46
C LYS A 127 14.46 11.40 -16.39
N VAL A 128 13.82 10.40 -15.81
CA VAL A 128 13.09 9.34 -16.51
C VAL A 128 11.66 9.34 -16.01
N ASN A 129 10.69 9.08 -16.90
CA ASN A 129 9.29 9.01 -16.51
C ASN A 129 9.14 7.98 -15.38
N THR A 130 8.42 8.34 -14.32
CA THR A 130 8.35 7.51 -13.11
C THR A 130 6.90 7.30 -12.68
N THR A 131 6.52 6.03 -12.66
CA THR A 131 5.19 5.56 -12.24
C THR A 131 5.33 4.80 -10.92
N LEU A 132 4.47 5.06 -9.95
CA LEU A 132 4.45 4.38 -8.65
C LEU A 132 3.19 3.51 -8.52
N ILE A 133 3.35 2.26 -8.10
CA ILE A 133 2.25 1.35 -7.79
C ILE A 133 2.39 0.88 -6.34
N LEU A 134 1.51 1.38 -5.48
CA LEU A 134 1.64 1.33 -4.02
C LEU A 134 0.47 0.57 -3.41
N PHE A 135 0.74 -0.42 -2.56
CA PHE A 135 -0.30 -1.19 -1.88
C PHE A 135 -0.30 -0.94 -0.38
N GLY A 136 -1.44 -0.59 0.22
CA GLY A 136 -1.60 -0.46 1.68
C GLY A 136 -0.50 0.39 2.32
N THR A 137 -0.22 1.54 1.72
CA THR A 137 0.97 2.36 2.02
C THR A 137 0.64 3.44 3.04
N GLU A 138 1.48 3.56 4.08
CA GLU A 138 1.37 4.63 5.06
C GLU A 138 2.05 5.91 4.54
N THR A 139 1.31 7.02 4.52
CA THR A 139 1.83 8.36 4.18
C THR A 139 2.21 9.17 5.42
N VAL A 140 1.78 8.71 6.59
CA VAL A 140 2.21 9.19 7.90
C VAL A 140 2.60 7.98 8.73
N LEU A 141 3.84 7.93 9.19
CA LEU A 141 4.33 6.87 10.06
C LEU A 141 3.85 7.08 11.50
N LYS A 142 3.88 6.00 12.28
CA LYS A 142 3.53 5.94 13.71
C LYS A 142 2.10 6.42 14.02
N LEU A 143 1.20 6.34 13.06
CA LEU A 143 -0.23 6.56 13.31
C LEU A 143 -0.78 5.53 14.32
N PRO A 144 -1.85 5.85 15.07
CA PRO A 144 -2.54 4.86 15.88
C PRO A 144 -2.90 3.61 15.08
N TYR A 145 -2.60 2.43 15.62
CA TYR A 145 -2.89 1.11 15.00
C TYR A 145 -2.14 0.81 13.69
N SER A 146 -1.20 1.67 13.27
CA SER A 146 -0.42 1.48 12.04
C SER A 146 0.60 0.36 12.14
N LYS A 147 1.03 -0.18 10.99
CA LYS A 147 2.11 -1.18 10.92
C LYS A 147 3.45 -0.58 11.28
N SER A 148 3.67 0.70 10.99
CA SER A 148 4.90 1.38 11.41
C SER A 148 4.98 1.56 12.92
N ALA A 149 3.86 1.74 13.62
CA ALA A 149 3.82 1.82 15.08
C ALA A 149 4.14 0.49 15.80
N GLU A 150 4.01 -0.66 15.11
CA GLU A 150 4.31 -1.98 15.69
C GLU A 150 5.82 -2.23 15.88
N ASN A 151 6.70 -1.47 15.21
CA ASN A 151 8.15 -1.61 15.31
C ASN A 151 8.77 -0.41 16.05
N HIS A 152 9.88 -0.61 16.74
CA HIS A 152 10.68 0.48 17.30
C HIS A 152 11.79 0.88 16.32
N PHE A 153 11.80 2.16 15.91
CA PHE A 153 12.83 2.77 15.06
C PHE A 153 12.70 4.30 15.14
N GLU A 154 13.81 4.99 14.91
CA GLU A 154 13.86 6.45 14.82
C GLU A 154 13.30 6.92 13.47
N VAL A 155 12.49 7.98 13.52
CA VAL A 155 11.89 8.57 12.32
C VAL A 155 12.50 9.93 12.10
N LEU A 156 13.03 10.18 10.90
CA LEU A 156 13.46 11.52 10.53
C LEU A 156 12.22 12.40 10.40
N ASP A 157 12.18 13.54 11.12
CA ASP A 157 10.97 14.38 11.24
C ASP A 157 10.27 14.68 9.90
N LYS A 158 11.05 15.07 8.88
CA LYS A 158 10.54 15.37 7.52
C LYS A 158 9.90 14.16 6.83
N PHE A 159 10.28 12.96 7.22
CA PHE A 159 9.88 11.69 6.62
C PHE A 159 8.88 10.92 7.50
N ASN A 160 8.49 11.47 8.65
CA ASN A 160 7.36 10.95 9.40
C ASN A 160 6.04 11.21 8.67
N ASP A 161 5.87 12.40 8.09
CA ASP A 161 4.69 12.79 7.33
C ASP A 161 5.09 13.17 5.91
N ILE A 162 5.02 12.19 5.01
CA ILE A 162 5.50 12.36 3.63
C ILE A 162 4.44 13.00 2.72
N ARG A 163 3.22 13.25 3.21
CA ARG A 163 2.16 13.89 2.42
C ARG A 163 2.55 15.25 1.86
N TYR A 164 3.52 15.93 2.50
CA TYR A 164 3.99 17.26 2.13
C TYR A 164 5.26 17.26 1.27
N LEU A 165 5.71 16.09 0.79
CA LEU A 165 6.81 16.04 -0.18
C LEU A 165 6.32 16.48 -1.58
N ASP A 166 7.27 16.81 -2.47
CA ASP A 166 6.94 17.14 -3.85
C ASP A 166 6.77 15.86 -4.68
N TYR A 167 5.58 15.68 -5.24
CA TYR A 167 5.22 14.58 -6.13
C TYR A 167 4.96 15.02 -7.58
N SER A 168 5.28 16.26 -7.92
CA SER A 168 4.93 16.85 -9.22
C SER A 168 5.51 16.08 -10.40
N GLY A 169 4.66 15.66 -11.34
CA GLY A 169 5.12 14.96 -12.55
C GLY A 169 5.38 13.47 -12.33
N LEU A 170 4.97 12.92 -11.19
CA LEU A 170 4.86 11.48 -10.97
C LEU A 170 3.44 11.00 -11.32
N ASP A 171 3.31 9.75 -11.77
CA ASP A 171 2.03 9.04 -11.80
C ASP A 171 1.95 8.09 -10.59
N VAL A 172 1.25 8.52 -9.53
CA VAL A 172 1.19 7.77 -8.26
C VAL A 172 -0.12 7.01 -8.16
N ASN A 173 -0.06 5.69 -8.15
CA ASN A 173 -1.22 4.82 -8.04
C ASN A 173 -1.23 4.14 -6.67
N MET A 174 -2.16 4.56 -5.80
CA MET A 174 -2.34 3.96 -4.47
C MET A 174 -3.53 3.01 -4.46
N ILE A 175 -3.27 1.76 -4.13
CA ILE A 175 -4.27 0.69 -4.00
C ILE A 175 -4.37 0.29 -2.53
N PHE A 176 -5.57 0.33 -1.94
CA PHE A 176 -5.73 0.17 -0.49
C PHE A 176 -6.97 -0.64 -0.10
N GLY A 177 -6.95 -1.27 1.07
CA GLY A 177 -8.04 -2.09 1.57
C GLY A 177 -9.07 -1.29 2.36
N GLU A 178 -10.36 -1.43 2.03
CA GLU A 178 -11.44 -0.72 2.73
C GLU A 178 -11.70 -1.27 4.15
N PHE A 179 -11.14 -2.42 4.53
CA PHE A 179 -11.22 -2.95 5.89
C PHE A 179 -10.04 -2.57 6.79
N ASP A 180 -9.15 -1.70 6.30
CA ASP A 180 -8.05 -1.13 7.08
C ASP A 180 -8.15 0.40 7.13
N ILE A 181 -8.37 0.93 8.33
CA ILE A 181 -8.61 2.38 8.52
C ILE A 181 -7.34 3.20 8.31
N VAL A 182 -6.16 2.64 8.60
CA VAL A 182 -4.88 3.34 8.41
C VAL A 182 -4.57 3.44 6.93
N ASP A 183 -4.73 2.34 6.19
CA ASP A 183 -4.59 2.33 4.74
C ASP A 183 -5.56 3.31 4.07
N SER A 184 -6.83 3.29 4.51
CA SER A 184 -7.88 4.19 4.01
C SER A 184 -7.54 5.66 4.28
N PHE A 185 -7.09 5.98 5.50
CA PHE A 185 -6.68 7.34 5.86
C PHE A 185 -5.49 7.83 5.05
N CYS A 186 -4.45 7.01 4.95
CA CYS A 186 -3.24 7.38 4.22
C CYS A 186 -3.54 7.63 2.73
N ALA A 187 -4.33 6.77 2.10
CA ALA A 187 -4.74 6.98 0.71
C ALA A 187 -5.64 8.21 0.53
N LEU A 188 -6.73 8.33 1.30
CA LEU A 188 -7.66 9.47 1.17
C LEU A 188 -7.00 10.81 1.53
N SER A 189 -5.98 10.82 2.38
CA SER A 189 -5.23 12.04 2.68
C SER A 189 -4.50 12.63 1.47
N MET A 190 -4.23 11.82 0.44
CA MET A 190 -3.62 12.24 -0.83
C MET A 190 -4.65 12.60 -1.91
N LYS A 191 -5.96 12.48 -1.63
CA LYS A 191 -7.04 12.63 -2.62
C LYS A 191 -7.04 13.96 -3.37
N TYR A 192 -6.52 15.02 -2.77
CA TYR A 192 -6.48 16.35 -3.38
C TYR A 192 -5.24 16.60 -4.24
N ASP A 193 -4.24 15.72 -4.17
CA ASP A 193 -3.07 15.81 -5.03
C ASP A 193 -3.36 15.17 -6.40
N LYS A 194 -3.25 15.97 -7.47
CA LYS A 194 -3.55 15.55 -8.85
C LYS A 194 -2.63 14.45 -9.38
N ASN A 195 -1.47 14.24 -8.77
CA ASN A 195 -0.53 13.19 -9.16
C ASN A 195 -0.95 11.82 -8.60
N PHE A 196 -1.97 11.78 -7.72
CA PHE A 196 -2.43 10.57 -7.05
C PHE A 196 -3.73 10.05 -7.65
N SER A 197 -3.69 8.81 -8.12
CA SER A 197 -4.84 8.00 -8.45
C SER A 197 -5.09 6.97 -7.35
N LEU A 198 -6.29 6.99 -6.77
CA LEU A 198 -6.66 6.17 -5.63
C LEU A 198 -7.63 5.05 -6.01
N TYR A 199 -7.30 3.81 -5.64
CA TYR A 199 -8.11 2.62 -5.91
C TYR A 199 -8.34 1.84 -4.62
N SER A 200 -9.58 1.74 -4.18
CA SER A 200 -9.90 0.95 -3.00
C SER A 200 -10.31 -0.48 -3.37
N CYS A 201 -10.16 -1.41 -2.43
CA CYS A 201 -10.56 -2.80 -2.55
C CYS A 201 -11.60 -3.13 -1.47
N ALA A 202 -12.85 -3.38 -1.87
CA ALA A 202 -14.01 -3.39 -0.97
C ALA A 202 -13.92 -4.45 0.14
N CYS A 203 -13.35 -5.61 -0.16
CA CYS A 203 -13.27 -6.74 0.77
C CYS A 203 -11.84 -7.00 1.27
N ALA A 204 -10.92 -6.04 1.09
CA ALA A 204 -9.52 -6.21 1.48
C ALA A 204 -9.21 -5.49 2.79
N ALA A 205 -8.44 -6.15 3.64
CA ALA A 205 -7.69 -5.51 4.73
C ALA A 205 -6.29 -5.09 4.23
N HIS A 206 -5.31 -4.97 5.13
CA HIS A 206 -3.97 -4.48 4.81
C HIS A 206 -3.22 -5.23 3.69
N ILE A 207 -3.40 -6.56 3.58
CA ILE A 207 -2.63 -7.39 2.62
C ILE A 207 -3.30 -7.39 1.23
N VAL A 208 -3.35 -6.21 0.61
CA VAL A 208 -4.02 -5.99 -0.68
C VAL A 208 -3.48 -6.84 -1.83
N PRO A 209 -2.16 -7.09 -1.98
CA PRO A 209 -1.66 -7.94 -3.07
C PRO A 209 -2.18 -9.37 -3.03
N GLU A 210 -2.34 -9.96 -1.83
CA GLU A 210 -2.91 -11.29 -1.67
C GLU A 210 -4.40 -11.32 -2.03
N TYR A 211 -5.13 -10.27 -1.64
CA TYR A 211 -6.51 -10.08 -2.05
C TYR A 211 -6.65 -10.06 -3.57
N LEU A 212 -5.89 -9.21 -4.27
CA LEU A 212 -5.91 -9.12 -5.73
C LEU A 212 -5.51 -10.45 -6.38
N ASN A 213 -4.53 -11.16 -5.81
CA ASN A 213 -4.14 -12.48 -6.28
C ASN A 213 -5.30 -13.48 -6.20
N ALA A 214 -6.09 -13.44 -5.12
CA ALA A 214 -7.25 -14.31 -4.95
C ALA A 214 -8.42 -13.93 -5.89
N GLN A 215 -8.56 -12.66 -6.28
CA GLN A 215 -9.63 -12.21 -7.17
C GLN A 215 -9.34 -12.44 -8.65
N ILE A 216 -8.16 -12.03 -9.12
CA ILE A 216 -7.81 -12.03 -10.55
C ILE A 216 -6.46 -12.66 -10.87
N GLY A 217 -5.64 -12.95 -9.85
CA GLY A 217 -4.24 -13.32 -10.00
C GLY A 217 -3.36 -12.09 -10.14
N ILE A 218 -2.30 -12.01 -9.32
CA ILE A 218 -1.49 -10.78 -9.22
C ILE A 218 -0.74 -10.45 -10.52
N VAL A 219 -0.37 -11.47 -11.31
CA VAL A 219 0.26 -11.27 -12.63
C VAL A 219 -0.73 -10.65 -13.62
N ASN A 220 -1.98 -11.10 -13.62
CA ASN A 220 -3.03 -10.54 -14.50
C ASN A 220 -3.36 -9.10 -14.10
N PHE A 221 -3.44 -8.83 -12.79
CA PHE A 221 -3.57 -7.46 -12.29
C PHE A 221 -2.50 -6.54 -12.89
N PHE A 222 -1.22 -6.93 -12.83
CA PHE A 222 -0.14 -6.11 -13.40
C PHE A 222 -0.28 -5.94 -14.91
N ASN A 223 -0.56 -7.02 -15.66
CA ASN A 223 -0.73 -6.93 -17.10
C ASN A 223 -1.86 -5.98 -17.51
N GLU A 224 -3.02 -6.05 -16.84
CA GLU A 224 -4.15 -5.15 -17.08
C GLU A 224 -3.82 -3.71 -16.65
N PHE A 225 -3.25 -3.53 -15.46
CA PHE A 225 -2.97 -2.22 -14.92
C PHE A 225 -1.93 -1.46 -15.77
N LEU A 226 -0.87 -2.14 -16.18
CA LEU A 226 0.21 -1.58 -16.99
C LEU A 226 -0.19 -1.35 -18.44
N SER A 227 -1.25 -2.00 -18.93
CA SER A 227 -1.82 -1.73 -20.26
C SER A 227 -2.86 -0.59 -20.26
N GLY A 228 -3.01 0.13 -19.14
CA GLY A 228 -3.94 1.25 -19.00
C GLY A 228 -5.29 0.85 -18.38
N GLY A 229 -5.49 -0.42 -18.03
CA GLY A 229 -6.65 -0.88 -17.29
C GLY A 229 -6.72 -0.24 -15.91
N ARG A 230 -7.91 0.25 -15.53
CA ARG A 230 -8.16 0.87 -14.21
C ARG A 230 -9.36 0.25 -13.48
N SER A 231 -10.02 -0.72 -14.11
CA SER A 231 -11.08 -1.51 -13.52
C SER A 231 -10.55 -2.91 -13.28
N PHE A 232 -10.74 -3.44 -12.07
CA PHE A 232 -10.33 -4.79 -11.71
C PHE A 232 -11.35 -5.40 -10.74
N ILE A 233 -11.46 -6.74 -10.74
CA ILE A 233 -12.39 -7.44 -9.86
C ILE A 233 -11.99 -7.19 -8.40
N GLY A 234 -12.98 -6.87 -7.57
CA GLY A 234 -12.76 -6.56 -6.15
C GLY A 234 -12.53 -5.08 -5.84
N ARG A 235 -12.48 -4.22 -6.87
CA ARG A 235 -12.42 -2.76 -6.69
C ARG A 235 -13.66 -2.26 -5.93
N GLY A 236 -13.42 -1.41 -4.93
CA GLY A 236 -14.44 -0.67 -4.21
C GLY A 236 -14.56 0.78 -4.68
N HIS A 237 -15.39 1.55 -3.99
CA HIS A 237 -15.73 2.93 -4.34
C HIS A 237 -15.41 3.93 -3.22
N MET A 238 -14.74 3.52 -2.15
CA MET A 238 -14.36 4.45 -1.08
C MET A 238 -13.63 5.69 -1.60
N ALA A 239 -12.69 5.49 -2.54
CA ALA A 239 -11.91 6.58 -3.10
C ALA A 239 -12.77 7.61 -3.87
N THR A 240 -13.95 7.24 -4.35
CA THR A 240 -14.89 8.17 -5.02
C THR A 240 -15.85 8.81 -4.04
N GLU A 241 -16.35 8.04 -3.07
CA GLU A 241 -17.44 8.45 -2.18
C GLU A 241 -16.99 9.19 -0.90
N LEU A 242 -15.80 8.87 -0.39
CA LEU A 242 -15.30 9.39 0.90
C LEU A 242 -14.12 10.36 0.73
N TYR A 243 -14.00 11.23 1.72
CA TYR A 243 -12.94 12.23 1.85
C TYR A 243 -12.18 12.03 3.16
N PRO A 244 -10.93 12.51 3.29
CA PRO A 244 -10.13 12.29 4.50
C PRO A 244 -10.83 12.81 5.77
N GLU A 245 -11.58 13.89 5.69
CA GLU A 245 -12.34 14.48 6.81
C GLU A 245 -13.51 13.58 7.26
N ASP A 246 -14.00 12.72 6.37
CA ASP A 246 -15.07 11.77 6.68
C ASP A 246 -14.59 10.73 7.69
N ILE A 247 -13.38 10.21 7.47
CA ILE A 247 -12.79 9.10 8.22
C ILE A 247 -11.81 9.54 9.31
N TYR A 248 -11.37 10.80 9.32
CA TYR A 248 -10.42 11.33 10.31
C TYR A 248 -10.82 10.99 11.77
N PRO A 249 -12.08 11.21 12.21
CA PRO A 249 -12.46 10.87 13.58
C PRO A 249 -12.38 9.37 13.89
N LEU A 250 -12.46 8.51 12.87
CA LEU A 250 -12.37 7.06 13.06
C LEU A 250 -10.96 6.59 13.43
N LEU A 251 -9.95 7.44 13.23
CA LEU A 251 -8.55 7.14 13.57
C LEU A 251 -8.07 7.92 14.80
N PHE A 252 -8.47 9.18 14.95
CA PHE A 252 -7.88 10.08 15.96
C PHE A 252 -8.78 10.34 17.18
N ASP A 253 -10.10 10.20 17.05
CA ASP A 253 -10.99 10.38 18.20
C ASP A 253 -11.10 9.11 19.02
N ALA A 254 -11.37 9.27 20.32
CA ALA A 254 -11.60 8.13 21.20
C ALA A 254 -12.68 7.20 20.61
N PRO A 255 -12.43 5.88 20.53
CA PRO A 255 -13.40 4.94 19.98
C PRO A 255 -14.76 5.10 20.65
N PHE A 256 -15.80 5.20 19.83
CA PHE A 256 -17.21 5.35 20.26
C PHE A 256 -17.55 6.66 21.00
N SER A 257 -16.69 7.68 20.93
CA SER A 257 -17.06 9.06 21.27
C SER A 257 -18.18 9.60 20.35
N GLU A 258 -18.76 10.74 20.72
CA GLU A 258 -19.82 11.37 19.91
C GLU A 258 -19.35 11.64 18.46
N ASN A 259 -18.15 12.21 18.30
CA ASN A 259 -17.58 12.50 16.99
C ASN A 259 -17.27 11.23 16.20
N TYR A 260 -16.68 10.21 16.85
CA TYR A 260 -16.43 8.90 16.23
C TYR A 260 -17.73 8.29 15.68
N ASN A 261 -18.80 8.31 16.47
CA ASN A 261 -20.09 7.74 16.05
C ASN A 261 -20.79 8.59 14.97
N LYS A 262 -20.64 9.92 14.98
CA LYS A 262 -21.09 10.79 13.88
C LYS A 262 -20.35 10.46 12.59
N ALA A 263 -19.04 10.26 12.66
CA ALA A 263 -18.23 9.88 11.51
C ALA A 263 -18.62 8.51 10.94
N ILE A 264 -18.87 7.49 11.77
CA ILE A 264 -19.40 6.19 11.32
C ILE A 264 -20.66 6.38 10.48
N LYS A 265 -21.64 7.10 11.01
CA LYS A 265 -22.94 7.31 10.34
C LYS A 265 -22.77 8.04 9.02
N ARG A 266 -22.01 9.14 9.02
CA ARG A 266 -21.68 9.90 7.82
C ARG A 266 -21.01 9.04 6.75
N CYS A 267 -20.05 8.20 7.13
CA CYS A 267 -19.39 7.32 6.16
C CYS A 267 -20.35 6.27 5.59
N ILE A 268 -21.25 5.70 6.40
CA ILE A 268 -22.28 4.76 5.93
C ILE A 268 -23.29 5.45 5.02
N GLU A 269 -23.69 6.68 5.34
CA GLU A 269 -24.62 7.47 4.54
C GLU A 269 -24.05 7.80 3.16
N LYS A 270 -22.78 8.21 3.09
CA LYS A 270 -22.06 8.48 1.84
C LYS A 270 -21.73 7.21 1.06
N TYR A 271 -21.26 6.17 1.77
CA TYR A 271 -20.78 4.94 1.16
C TYR A 271 -21.30 3.70 1.92
N PRO A 272 -22.52 3.24 1.61
CA PRO A 272 -23.14 2.09 2.29
C PRO A 272 -22.39 0.76 2.13
N ALA A 273 -21.43 0.65 1.20
CA ALA A 273 -20.58 -0.53 1.07
C ALA A 273 -19.31 -0.47 1.96
N TYR A 274 -19.16 0.54 2.81
CA TYR A 274 -18.05 0.61 3.75
C TYR A 274 -18.21 -0.37 4.92
N GLY A 275 -17.79 -1.61 4.72
CA GLY A 275 -18.01 -2.71 5.67
C GLY A 275 -17.36 -2.48 7.04
N PHE A 276 -16.20 -1.83 7.11
CA PHE A 276 -15.57 -1.48 8.39
C PHE A 276 -16.45 -0.53 9.22
N ALA A 277 -17.06 0.49 8.62
CA ALA A 277 -17.96 1.39 9.36
C ALA A 277 -19.20 0.64 9.88
N TRP A 278 -19.79 -0.27 9.09
CA TRP A 278 -20.87 -1.14 9.57
C TRP A 278 -20.45 -2.02 10.74
N ASN A 279 -19.24 -2.58 10.68
CA ASN A 279 -18.67 -3.34 11.80
C ASN A 279 -18.60 -2.46 13.06
N ARG A 280 -18.00 -1.26 12.96
CA ARG A 280 -17.86 -0.33 14.09
C ARG A 280 -19.21 0.10 14.66
N LEU A 281 -20.21 0.39 13.81
CA LEU A 281 -21.58 0.67 14.24
C LEU A 281 -22.16 -0.51 15.03
N GLY A 282 -21.97 -1.73 14.53
CA GLY A 282 -22.37 -2.96 15.18
C GLY A 282 -21.79 -3.11 16.59
N VAL A 283 -20.48 -2.87 16.74
CA VAL A 283 -19.80 -2.92 18.04
C VAL A 283 -20.36 -1.87 19.00
N TYR A 284 -20.50 -0.63 18.55
CA TYR A 284 -21.09 0.46 19.34
C TYR A 284 -22.49 0.11 19.87
N LEU A 285 -23.37 -0.37 18.98
CA LEU A 285 -24.74 -0.74 19.33
C LEU A 285 -24.78 -1.91 20.33
N HIS A 286 -23.85 -2.87 20.19
CA HIS A 286 -23.74 -4.00 21.13
C HIS A 286 -23.39 -3.50 22.54
N GLN A 287 -22.40 -2.62 22.66
CA GLN A 287 -21.97 -2.05 23.94
C GLN A 287 -23.10 -1.27 24.63
N ASN A 288 -23.99 -0.64 23.85
CA ASN A 288 -25.16 0.09 24.35
C ASN A 288 -26.41 -0.79 24.53
N GLY A 289 -26.29 -2.11 24.48
CA GLY A 289 -27.41 -3.05 24.70
C GLY A 289 -28.43 -3.12 23.56
N LYS A 290 -28.21 -2.43 22.44
CA LYS A 290 -29.09 -2.41 21.27
C LYS A 290 -28.84 -3.63 20.38
N LEU A 291 -29.10 -4.83 20.91
CA LEU A 291 -28.66 -6.10 20.33
C LEU A 291 -29.20 -6.36 18.92
N MET A 292 -30.48 -6.07 18.65
CA MET A 292 -31.08 -6.30 17.33
C MET A 292 -30.50 -5.36 16.26
N ALA A 293 -30.33 -4.08 16.59
CA ALA A 293 -29.71 -3.11 15.68
C ALA A 293 -28.22 -3.44 15.44
N SER A 294 -27.52 -3.90 16.49
CA SER A 294 -26.14 -4.39 16.38
C SER A 294 -26.05 -5.58 15.43
N LEU A 295 -26.95 -6.57 15.56
CA LEU A 295 -26.99 -7.73 14.68
C LEU A 295 -27.19 -7.33 13.21
N GLU A 296 -28.07 -6.37 12.93
CA GLU A 296 -28.29 -5.88 11.56
C GLU A 296 -27.02 -5.20 10.99
N ALA A 297 -26.41 -4.28 11.74
CA ALA A 297 -25.18 -3.61 11.31
C ALA A 297 -24.03 -4.60 11.06
N LEU A 298 -23.84 -5.58 11.96
CA LEU A 298 -22.80 -6.60 11.79
C LEU A 298 -23.09 -7.55 10.61
N LYS A 299 -24.36 -7.85 10.31
CA LYS A 299 -24.74 -8.61 9.12
C LYS A 299 -24.40 -7.86 7.84
N ARG A 300 -24.57 -6.53 7.80
CA ARG A 300 -24.14 -5.68 6.67
C ARG A 300 -22.64 -5.76 6.44
N SER A 301 -21.85 -5.61 7.51
CA SER A 301 -20.39 -5.80 7.44
C SER A 301 -20.00 -7.19 6.90
N HIS A 302 -20.65 -8.24 7.43
CA HIS A 302 -20.37 -9.63 7.02
C HIS A 302 -20.76 -9.90 5.57
N LEU A 303 -21.84 -9.29 5.07
CA LEU A 303 -22.22 -9.40 3.67
C LEU A 303 -21.13 -8.82 2.74
N ILE A 304 -20.50 -7.72 3.15
CA ILE A 304 -19.44 -7.06 2.38
C ILE A 304 -18.14 -7.88 2.45
N HIS A 305 -17.71 -8.27 3.65
CA HIS A 305 -16.53 -9.13 3.82
C HIS A 305 -16.82 -10.31 4.75
N PRO A 306 -17.19 -11.48 4.17
CA PRO A 306 -17.61 -12.66 4.95
C PRO A 306 -16.52 -13.21 5.88
N ALA A 307 -15.27 -13.11 5.47
CA ALA A 307 -14.12 -13.63 6.22
C ALA A 307 -13.48 -12.61 7.18
N TYR A 308 -14.06 -11.41 7.36
CA TYR A 308 -13.48 -10.44 8.27
C TYR A 308 -13.65 -10.88 9.73
N GLN A 309 -12.56 -11.36 10.33
CA GLN A 309 -12.53 -12.03 11.63
C GLN A 309 -13.20 -11.22 12.74
N ASN A 310 -12.93 -9.90 12.80
CA ASN A 310 -13.53 -9.05 13.82
C ASN A 310 -15.07 -9.01 13.73
N THR A 311 -15.64 -9.04 12.52
CA THR A 311 -17.12 -9.11 12.37
C THR A 311 -17.67 -10.44 12.82
N LEU A 312 -17.00 -11.54 12.50
CA LEU A 312 -17.42 -12.89 12.92
C LEU A 312 -17.46 -13.02 14.44
N GLU A 313 -16.45 -12.50 15.12
CA GLU A 313 -16.36 -12.50 16.59
C GLU A 313 -17.51 -11.71 17.23
N HIS A 314 -17.78 -10.50 16.73
CA HIS A 314 -18.85 -9.66 17.26
C HIS A 314 -20.24 -10.25 16.94
N LEU A 315 -20.44 -10.84 15.76
CA LEU A 315 -21.68 -11.55 15.43
C LEU A 315 -21.94 -12.70 16.40
N LYS A 316 -20.91 -13.48 16.73
CA LYS A 316 -21.00 -14.57 17.70
C LYS A 316 -21.40 -14.01 19.07
N ALA A 317 -20.74 -12.97 19.54
CA ALA A 317 -21.01 -12.36 20.85
C ALA A 317 -22.47 -11.84 20.95
N VAL A 318 -22.94 -11.11 19.94
CA VAL A 318 -24.32 -10.57 19.90
C VAL A 318 -25.35 -11.69 19.87
N ARG A 319 -25.15 -12.74 19.06
CA ARG A 319 -26.07 -13.89 18.98
C ARG A 319 -26.16 -14.64 20.31
N THR A 320 -25.04 -14.83 21.00
CA THR A 320 -25.04 -15.46 22.32
C THR A 320 -25.85 -14.64 23.33
N LYS A 321 -25.66 -13.31 23.34
CA LYS A 321 -26.38 -12.42 24.26
C LYS A 321 -27.88 -12.37 23.97
N LEU A 322 -28.29 -12.34 22.70
CA LEU A 322 -29.70 -12.41 22.30
C LEU A 322 -30.38 -13.70 22.76
N LYS A 323 -29.72 -14.86 22.62
CA LYS A 323 -30.24 -16.13 23.13
C LYS A 323 -30.42 -16.11 24.64
N ALA A 324 -29.47 -15.53 25.36
CA ALA A 324 -29.55 -15.41 26.82
C ALA A 324 -30.67 -14.48 27.30
N THR A 325 -31.08 -13.48 26.50
CA THR A 325 -32.21 -12.58 26.84
C THR A 325 -33.59 -13.15 26.48
N MET A 326 -33.64 -14.23 25.71
CA MET A 326 -34.89 -14.89 25.29
C MET A 326 -35.25 -16.12 26.14
N ASN A 327 -34.33 -16.56 27.00
CA ASN A 327 -34.52 -17.62 27.99
C ASN A 327 -34.74 -17.01 29.37
#